data_AF-A0A946UAJ9-F1
#
_entry.id   AF-A0A946UAJ9-F1
#
_cell.length_a   1.000
_cell.length_b   1.000
_cell.length_c   1.000
_cell.angle_alpha   90.00
_cell.angle_beta   90.00
_cell.angle_gamma   90.00
#
_symmetry.space_group_name_H-M   'P 1'
#
loop_
_entity.id
_entity.type
_entity.pdbx_description
1 polymer ?
#
loop_
_entity_poly.entity_id
_entity_poly.type
_entity_poly.pdbx_seq_one_letter_code
_entity_poly.pdbx_strand_id
1 'polypeptide(L)'
;MTTPANIYRIPPPQAPQEDPLNLRSLPLVDPPEDGWPAVEAALIQQKQRRSRIRTAGFALAATVVLALAAGLYLRPAGEPAASGAPELADRTAPQQEPGPGDTLDSLIAISQQLEGRVRLYRSEVGGMPSNDLVYQVELEDLIAQVDGELMMNPDSVGLWNQRVVLLTDLSRLYENRLRRDYRQMASL
;
A
#
# COMPACT_ATOMS: atom_id res chain seq x y z
N MET A 1 -66.71 50.45 0.17
CA MET A 1 -66.70 49.17 -0.57
C MET A 1 -65.90 49.38 -1.84
N THR A 2 -64.87 48.56 -2.05
CA THR A 2 -64.45 47.94 -3.32
C THR A 2 -63.00 47.50 -3.18
N THR A 3 -62.83 46.20 -2.90
CA THR A 3 -61.58 45.45 -2.90
C THR A 3 -61.06 45.31 -4.33
N PRO A 4 -59.77 45.51 -4.64
CA PRO A 4 -59.25 45.08 -5.92
C PRO A 4 -59.02 43.57 -5.93
N ALA A 5 -59.68 42.90 -6.88
CA ALA A 5 -59.57 41.47 -7.14
C ALA A 5 -58.14 41.11 -7.60
N ASN A 6 -57.51 40.18 -6.90
CA ASN A 6 -56.23 39.59 -7.27
C ASN A 6 -56.46 38.57 -8.40
N ILE A 7 -56.14 38.96 -9.63
CA ILE A 7 -56.25 38.09 -10.82
C ILE A 7 -55.01 37.20 -10.84
N TYR A 8 -55.19 35.92 -10.51
CA TYR A 8 -54.17 34.89 -10.71
C TYR A 8 -53.86 34.78 -12.21
N ARG A 9 -52.73 35.35 -12.62
CA ARG A 9 -52.13 35.15 -13.94
C ARG A 9 -51.56 33.73 -13.99
N ILE A 10 -52.24 32.84 -14.70
CA ILE A 10 -51.71 31.52 -15.07
C ILE A 10 -50.48 31.76 -15.97
N PRO A 11 -49.28 31.26 -15.64
CA PRO A 11 -48.13 31.38 -16.53
C PRO A 11 -48.38 30.62 -17.84
N PRO A 12 -47.92 31.14 -18.99
CA PRO A 12 -48.07 30.43 -20.27
C PRO A 12 -47.32 29.07 -20.23
N PRO A 13 -47.74 28.08 -21.03
CA PRO A 13 -47.00 26.83 -21.16
C PRO A 13 -45.56 27.13 -21.59
N GLN A 14 -44.60 26.55 -20.86
CA GLN A 14 -43.17 26.67 -21.15
C GLN A 14 -42.92 26.17 -22.59
N ALA A 15 -42.15 26.95 -23.37
CA ALA A 15 -41.78 26.62 -24.73
C ALA A 15 -41.16 25.21 -24.82
N PRO A 16 -41.32 24.49 -25.96
CA PRO A 16 -40.73 23.17 -26.13
C PRO A 16 -39.22 23.28 -25.92
N GLN A 17 -38.75 22.56 -24.91
CA GLN A 17 -37.36 22.48 -24.51
C GLN A 17 -36.53 22.12 -25.74
N GLU A 18 -35.83 23.11 -26.29
CA GLU A 18 -34.88 22.91 -27.37
C GLU A 18 -33.92 21.80 -26.93
N ASP A 19 -33.61 20.87 -27.85
CA ASP A 19 -32.67 19.77 -27.64
C ASP A 19 -31.31 20.22 -28.21
N PRO A 20 -30.54 21.07 -27.50
CA PRO A 20 -29.34 21.72 -28.03
C PRO A 20 -28.24 20.72 -28.40
N LEU A 21 -28.35 19.50 -27.89
CA LEU A 21 -27.38 18.42 -28.09
C LEU A 21 -27.91 17.35 -29.05
N ASN A 22 -29.10 17.54 -29.61
CA ASN A 22 -29.76 16.63 -30.53
C ASN A 22 -29.74 15.17 -30.04
N LEU A 23 -29.92 14.99 -28.73
CA LEU A 23 -29.83 13.68 -28.06
C LEU A 23 -30.93 12.73 -28.56
N ARG A 24 -32.04 13.29 -29.04
CA ARG A 24 -33.14 12.53 -29.65
C ARG A 24 -32.80 11.94 -31.02
N SER A 25 -31.74 12.43 -31.66
CA SER A 25 -31.27 11.91 -32.96
C SER A 25 -30.17 10.87 -32.83
N LEU A 26 -29.69 10.59 -31.61
CA LEU A 26 -28.67 9.57 -31.40
C LEU A 26 -29.25 8.19 -31.79
N PRO A 27 -28.53 7.39 -32.59
CA PRO A 27 -28.94 6.03 -32.85
C PRO A 27 -29.06 5.31 -31.51
N LEU A 28 -30.19 4.65 -31.28
CA LEU A 28 -30.35 3.73 -30.16
C LEU A 28 -29.40 2.56 -30.41
N VAL A 29 -28.17 2.71 -29.91
CA VAL A 29 -27.23 1.62 -29.78
C VAL A 29 -27.60 0.92 -28.48
N ASP A 30 -28.14 -0.29 -28.62
CA ASP A 30 -28.35 -1.15 -27.47
C ASP A 30 -26.96 -1.45 -26.88
N PRO A 31 -26.69 -1.14 -25.60
CA PRO A 31 -25.42 -1.49 -25.01
C PRO A 31 -25.26 -3.01 -25.10
N PRO A 32 -24.04 -3.52 -25.35
CA PRO A 32 -23.80 -4.94 -25.26
C PRO A 32 -24.25 -5.45 -23.89
N GLU A 33 -24.69 -6.71 -23.82
CA GLU A 33 -25.10 -7.33 -22.56
C GLU A 33 -24.01 -7.15 -21.49
N ASP A 34 -24.46 -6.99 -20.24
CA ASP A 34 -23.58 -6.72 -19.10
C ASP A 34 -22.40 -7.70 -19.08
N GLY A 35 -21.19 -7.18 -19.30
CA GLY A 35 -19.96 -7.97 -19.28
C GLY A 35 -19.51 -8.32 -17.86
N TRP A 36 -20.19 -7.81 -16.83
CA TRP A 36 -19.84 -8.00 -15.43
C TRP A 36 -19.75 -9.46 -15.00
N PRO A 37 -20.68 -10.36 -15.39
CA PRO A 37 -20.58 -11.78 -15.03
C PRO A 37 -19.34 -12.46 -15.62
N ALA A 38 -18.88 -12.04 -16.80
CA ALA A 38 -17.66 -12.59 -17.41
C ALA A 38 -16.41 -12.12 -16.65
N VAL A 39 -16.39 -10.87 -16.19
CA VAL A 39 -15.33 -10.32 -15.34
C VAL A 39 -15.32 -10.99 -13.96
N GLU A 40 -16.49 -11.17 -13.35
CA GLU A 40 -16.65 -11.89 -12.08
C GLU A 40 -16.15 -13.33 -12.19
N ALA A 41 -16.54 -14.04 -13.25
CA ALA A 41 -16.07 -15.39 -13.53
C ALA A 41 -14.54 -15.44 -13.72
N ALA A 42 -13.96 -14.46 -14.41
CA ALA A 42 -12.51 -14.37 -14.61
C ALA A 42 -11.77 -14.15 -13.28
N LEU A 43 -12.28 -13.29 -12.40
CA LEU A 43 -11.71 -13.04 -11.07
C LEU A 43 -11.79 -14.27 -10.16
N ILE A 44 -12.94 -14.98 -10.16
CA ILE A 44 -13.11 -16.22 -9.39
C ILE A 44 -12.16 -17.30 -9.90
N GLN A 45 -12.01 -17.45 -11.23
CA GLN A 45 -11.10 -18.41 -11.84
C GLN A 45 -9.63 -18.10 -11.51
N GLN A 46 -9.24 -16.81 -11.50
CA GLN A 46 -7.90 -16.38 -11.10
C GLN A 46 -7.61 -16.70 -9.62
N LYS A 47 -8.56 -16.44 -8.72
CA LYS A 47 -8.46 -16.78 -7.29
C LYS A 47 -8.30 -18.29 -7.08
N GLN A 48 -9.09 -19.10 -7.76
CA GLN A 48 -9.00 -20.57 -7.68
C GLN A 48 -7.68 -21.10 -8.25
N ARG A 49 -7.20 -20.55 -9.37
CA ARG A 49 -5.91 -20.93 -9.96
C ARG A 49 -4.74 -20.61 -9.04
N ARG A 50 -4.75 -19.42 -8.41
CA ARG A 50 -3.75 -19.03 -7.39
C ARG A 50 -3.82 -19.93 -6.15
N SER A 51 -5.02 -20.29 -5.68
CA SER A 51 -5.19 -21.22 -4.55
C SER A 51 -4.62 -22.62 -4.85
N ARG A 52 -4.78 -23.13 -6.08
CA ARG A 52 -4.24 -24.44 -6.48
C ARG A 52 -2.72 -24.41 -6.65
N ILE A 53 -2.15 -23.28 -7.07
CA ILE A 53 -0.70 -23.08 -7.13
C ILE A 53 -0.10 -22.97 -5.72
N ARG A 54 -0.81 -22.37 -4.76
CA ARG A 54 -0.39 -22.30 -3.34
C ARG A 54 -0.27 -23.69 -2.68
N THR A 55 -1.10 -24.66 -3.05
CA THR A 55 -0.98 -26.04 -2.54
C THR A 55 0.11 -26.86 -3.23
N ALA A 56 0.59 -26.44 -4.40
CA ALA A 56 1.66 -27.10 -5.14
C ALA A 56 3.06 -26.47 -4.91
N GLY A 57 3.12 -25.31 -4.25
CA GLY A 57 4.33 -24.50 -4.09
C GLY A 57 5.10 -24.67 -2.78
N PHE A 58 4.89 -25.75 -2.01
CA PHE A 58 5.64 -26.01 -0.77
C PHE A 58 7.02 -26.66 -0.98
N ALA A 59 7.56 -26.62 -2.20
CA ALA A 59 8.89 -27.14 -2.49
C ALA A 59 9.66 -26.18 -3.41
N LEU A 60 10.13 -25.06 -2.88
CA LEU A 60 11.38 -24.40 -3.31
C LEU A 60 11.77 -23.39 -2.22
N ALA A 61 12.35 -23.91 -1.14
CA ALA A 61 13.06 -23.13 -0.15
C ALA A 61 14.42 -22.68 -0.70
N ALA A 62 14.84 -21.49 -0.25
CA ALA A 62 16.24 -21.13 0.06
C ALA A 62 17.25 -20.95 -1.09
N THR A 63 17.11 -19.93 -1.94
CA THR A 63 18.27 -19.45 -2.75
C THR A 63 18.53 -17.94 -2.73
N VAL A 64 17.62 -17.07 -2.27
CA VAL A 64 17.88 -15.62 -2.30
C VAL A 64 18.53 -15.08 -1.01
N VAL A 65 18.50 -15.82 0.10
CA VAL A 65 19.10 -15.35 1.38
C VAL A 65 20.64 -15.40 1.38
N LEU A 66 21.27 -16.25 0.55
CA LEU A 66 22.73 -16.42 0.56
C LEU A 66 23.52 -15.30 -0.15
N ALA A 67 22.85 -14.45 -0.94
CA ALA A 67 23.52 -13.33 -1.62
C ALA A 67 23.76 -12.10 -0.72
N LEU A 68 22.94 -11.90 0.32
CA LEU A 68 23.07 -10.75 1.22
C LEU A 68 24.08 -10.98 2.36
N ALA A 69 24.32 -12.23 2.77
CA ALA A 69 25.30 -12.54 3.81
C ALA A 69 26.76 -12.45 3.33
N ALA A 70 27.04 -12.74 2.05
CA ALA A 70 28.40 -12.70 1.51
C ALA A 70 28.94 -11.27 1.29
N GLY A 71 28.06 -10.29 1.07
CA GLY A 71 28.45 -8.90 0.83
C GLY A 71 29.03 -8.17 2.06
N LEU A 72 28.67 -8.62 3.27
CA LEU A 72 29.19 -8.06 4.52
C LEU A 72 30.51 -8.73 4.96
N TYR A 73 30.79 -9.95 4.50
CA TYR A 73 31.97 -10.71 4.92
C TYR A 73 33.24 -10.39 4.15
N LEU A 74 33.15 -9.76 2.97
CA LEU A 74 34.30 -9.42 2.14
C LEU A 74 34.73 -7.94 2.26
N ARG A 75 34.44 -7.26 3.39
CA ARG A 75 35.09 -5.98 3.70
C ARG A 75 36.58 -6.25 3.97
N PRO A 76 37.53 -5.84 3.09
CA PRO A 76 38.94 -6.05 3.36
C PRO A 76 39.36 -5.18 4.55
N ALA A 77 39.94 -5.83 5.56
CA ALA A 77 40.53 -5.19 6.72
C ALA A 77 41.74 -4.35 6.30
N GLY A 78 41.57 -3.04 6.35
CA GLY A 78 42.66 -2.08 6.23
C GLY A 78 43.47 -2.00 7.52
N GLU A 79 44.69 -2.51 7.42
CA GLU A 79 45.94 -2.16 8.14
C GLU A 79 46.13 -2.47 9.64
N PRO A 80 47.35 -2.96 10.01
CA PRO A 80 47.71 -3.33 11.38
C PRO A 80 48.24 -2.12 12.17
N ALA A 81 47.61 -1.81 13.30
CA ALA A 81 48.18 -0.93 14.30
C ALA A 81 49.23 -1.68 15.13
N ALA A 82 50.43 -1.11 15.17
CA ALA A 82 51.57 -1.59 15.93
C ALA A 82 51.38 -1.43 17.45
N SER A 83 51.86 -2.45 18.18
CA SER A 83 52.55 -2.44 19.48
C SER A 83 52.04 -1.59 20.65
N GLY A 84 51.82 -2.28 21.80
CA GLY A 84 52.05 -1.73 23.15
C GLY A 84 50.96 -2.04 24.18
N ALA A 85 51.22 -3.01 25.06
CA ALA A 85 50.41 -3.36 26.25
C ALA A 85 50.56 -2.30 27.40
N PRO A 86 49.97 -2.45 28.62
CA PRO A 86 48.99 -3.43 29.13
C PRO A 86 47.81 -2.83 29.97
N GLU A 87 46.87 -3.71 30.33
CA GLU A 87 46.07 -3.72 31.57
C GLU A 87 45.07 -2.58 31.89
N LEU A 88 43.78 -2.92 31.88
CA LEU A 88 42.83 -2.67 32.97
C LEU A 88 41.61 -3.57 32.78
N ALA A 89 41.32 -4.37 33.81
CA ALA A 89 40.18 -5.26 33.87
C ALA A 89 38.84 -4.50 33.86
N ASP A 90 37.80 -5.28 33.58
CA ASP A 90 36.40 -5.02 33.91
C ASP A 90 35.58 -4.21 32.90
N ARG A 91 35.03 -4.94 31.92
CA ARG A 91 33.59 -4.96 31.59
C ARG A 91 33.38 -5.94 30.44
N THR A 92 33.39 -7.23 30.76
CA THR A 92 32.66 -8.19 29.92
C THR A 92 31.18 -7.98 30.23
N ALA A 93 30.58 -6.97 29.61
CA ALA A 93 29.13 -6.99 29.45
C ALA A 93 28.85 -8.19 28.53
N PRO A 94 28.02 -9.16 28.95
CA PRO A 94 27.54 -10.14 27.99
C PRO A 94 26.79 -9.36 26.94
N GLN A 95 27.31 -9.37 25.71
CA GLN A 95 26.56 -8.99 24.54
C GLN A 95 25.48 -10.06 24.38
N GLN A 96 24.38 -9.84 25.11
CA GLN A 96 23.21 -10.69 25.07
C GLN A 96 22.66 -10.55 23.65
N GLU A 97 22.90 -11.55 22.82
CA GLU A 97 22.16 -11.66 21.56
C GLU A 97 20.68 -11.59 21.93
N PRO A 98 19.92 -10.65 21.34
CA PRO A 98 18.52 -10.50 21.65
C PRO A 98 17.83 -11.84 21.40
N GLY A 99 17.02 -12.27 22.36
CA GLY A 99 16.26 -13.49 22.19
C GLY A 99 15.36 -13.40 20.94
N PRO A 100 14.96 -14.53 20.35
CA PRO A 100 13.99 -14.52 19.25
C PRO A 100 12.68 -13.78 19.63
N GLY A 101 12.30 -13.79 20.91
CA GLY A 101 11.18 -12.99 21.45
C GLY A 101 11.42 -11.47 21.39
N ASP A 102 12.61 -11.01 21.79
CA ASP A 102 12.97 -9.58 21.72
C ASP A 102 12.98 -9.07 20.27
N THR A 103 13.41 -9.94 19.35
CA THR A 103 13.40 -9.65 17.90
C THR A 103 11.97 -9.50 17.39
N LEU A 104 11.07 -10.41 17.77
CA LEU A 104 9.65 -10.36 17.40
C LEU A 104 8.98 -9.07 17.89
N ASP A 105 9.16 -8.75 19.18
CA ASP A 105 8.59 -7.54 19.78
C ASP A 105 9.08 -6.27 19.09
N SER A 106 10.36 -6.24 18.70
CA SER A 106 10.92 -5.12 17.93
C SER A 106 10.26 -4.96 16.55
N LEU A 107 9.99 -6.05 15.83
CA LEU A 107 9.34 -6.01 14.52
C LEU A 107 7.89 -5.55 14.64
N ILE A 108 7.18 -6.00 15.68
CA ILE A 108 5.82 -5.56 15.98
C ILE A 108 5.81 -4.05 16.22
N ALA A 109 6.69 -3.54 17.08
CA ALA A 109 6.80 -2.11 17.38
C ALA A 109 7.09 -1.27 16.13
N ILE A 110 8.05 -1.72 15.29
CA ILE A 110 8.37 -1.05 14.02
C ILE A 110 7.15 -1.02 13.10
N SER A 111 6.42 -2.13 12.99
CA SER A 111 5.24 -2.21 12.13
C SER A 111 4.14 -1.23 12.56
N GLN A 112 3.87 -1.11 13.86
CA GLN A 112 2.89 -0.17 14.41
C GLN A 112 3.29 1.29 14.17
N GLN A 113 4.59 1.59 14.32
CA GLN A 113 5.13 2.91 14.00
C GLN A 113 4.92 3.25 12.51
N LEU A 114 5.23 2.30 11.62
CA LEU A 114 5.07 2.50 10.17
C LEU A 114 3.61 2.71 9.77
N GLU A 115 2.69 1.94 10.33
CA GLU A 115 1.26 2.17 10.11
C GLU A 115 0.81 3.55 10.56
N GLY A 116 1.26 3.99 11.75
CA GLY A 116 0.98 5.34 12.24
C GLY A 116 1.44 6.39 11.24
N ARG A 117 2.64 6.23 10.70
CA ARG A 117 3.19 7.13 9.68
C ARG A 117 2.40 7.10 8.37
N VAL A 118 1.98 5.92 7.90
CA VAL A 118 1.12 5.80 6.70
C VAL A 118 -0.23 6.50 6.91
N ARG A 119 -0.84 6.36 8.09
CA ARG A 119 -2.08 7.07 8.44
C ARG A 119 -1.91 8.59 8.38
N LEU A 120 -0.79 9.11 8.88
CA LEU A 120 -0.46 10.55 8.78
C LEU A 120 -0.32 10.99 7.32
N TYR A 121 0.49 10.29 6.53
CA TYR A 121 0.66 10.66 5.12
C TYR A 121 -0.64 10.61 4.32
N ARG A 122 -1.51 9.61 4.56
CA ARG A 122 -2.82 9.54 3.88
C ARG A 122 -3.73 10.73 4.24
N SER A 123 -3.58 11.30 5.43
CA SER A 123 -4.33 12.49 5.83
C SER A 123 -3.78 13.79 5.24
N GLU A 124 -2.49 13.83 4.91
CA GLU A 124 -1.82 15.01 4.33
C GLU A 124 -1.85 15.00 2.79
N VAL A 125 -1.66 13.83 2.18
CA VAL A 125 -1.67 13.66 0.73
C VAL A 125 -3.11 13.68 0.25
N GLY A 126 -3.39 14.51 -0.76
CA GLY A 126 -4.67 14.52 -1.46
C GLY A 126 -4.89 13.25 -2.29
N GLY A 127 -5.75 13.32 -3.31
CA GLY A 127 -5.95 12.20 -4.23
C GLY A 127 -4.64 11.71 -4.84
N MET A 128 -4.46 10.38 -4.86
CA MET A 128 -3.29 9.73 -5.45
C MET A 128 -3.42 9.70 -6.98
N PRO A 129 -2.37 10.05 -7.75
CA PRO A 129 -2.44 10.00 -9.21
C PRO A 129 -2.58 8.55 -9.70
N SER A 130 -3.24 8.35 -10.83
CA SER A 130 -3.58 7.03 -11.37
C SER A 130 -2.39 6.08 -11.54
N ASN A 131 -1.20 6.61 -11.85
CA ASN A 131 0.01 5.80 -12.00
C ASN A 131 0.53 5.25 -10.67
N ASP A 132 0.37 5.98 -9.56
CA ASP A 132 0.84 5.54 -8.25
C ASP A 132 -0.21 4.68 -7.52
N LEU A 133 -1.49 4.82 -7.91
CA LEU A 133 -2.60 4.02 -7.37
C LEU A 133 -2.43 2.52 -7.59
N VAL A 134 -1.91 2.10 -8.75
CA VAL A 134 -1.67 0.68 -9.05
C VAL A 134 -0.72 0.06 -8.02
N TYR A 135 0.39 0.74 -7.73
CA TYR A 135 1.37 0.30 -6.75
C TYR A 135 0.82 0.36 -5.32
N GLN A 136 0.05 1.40 -4.98
CA GLN A 136 -0.57 1.51 -3.67
C GLN A 136 -1.50 0.33 -3.39
N VAL A 137 -2.40 0.02 -4.34
CA VAL A 137 -3.38 -1.06 -4.18
C VAL A 137 -2.68 -2.42 -4.09
N GLU A 138 -1.63 -2.65 -4.89
CA GLU A 138 -0.85 -3.88 -4.82
C GLU A 138 -0.18 -4.05 -3.44
N LEU A 139 0.45 -3.01 -2.91
CA LEU A 139 1.07 -3.05 -1.59
C LEU A 139 0.02 -3.27 -0.48
N GLU A 140 -1.14 -2.61 -0.56
CA GLU A 140 -2.22 -2.78 0.41
C GLU A 140 -2.81 -4.21 0.37
N ASP A 141 -2.95 -4.82 -0.81
CA ASP A 141 -3.39 -6.22 -0.96
C ASP A 141 -2.36 -7.20 -0.38
N LEU A 142 -1.07 -6.99 -0.66
CA LEU A 142 0.00 -7.81 -0.09
C LEU A 142 0.06 -7.70 1.43
N ILE A 143 -0.13 -6.50 2.00
CA ILE A 143 -0.22 -6.30 3.45
C ILE A 143 -1.42 -7.05 4.01
N ALA A 144 -2.59 -6.93 3.38
CA ALA A 144 -3.79 -7.65 3.81
C ALA A 144 -3.61 -9.18 3.76
N GLN A 145 -2.88 -9.69 2.76
CA GLN A 145 -2.52 -11.10 2.70
C GLN A 145 -1.63 -11.51 3.88
N VAL A 146 -0.53 -10.77 4.13
CA VAL A 146 0.40 -11.05 5.23
C VAL A 146 -0.31 -10.96 6.59
N ASP A 147 -1.18 -9.97 6.77
CA ASP A 147 -1.97 -9.81 7.99
C ASP A 147 -2.92 -11.01 8.19
N GLY A 148 -3.52 -11.54 7.12
CA GLY A 148 -4.30 -12.77 7.18
C GLY A 148 -3.48 -14.02 7.56
N GLU A 149 -2.24 -14.11 7.10
CA GLU A 149 -1.31 -15.19 7.47
C GLU A 149 -0.83 -15.05 8.94
N LEU A 150 -0.61 -13.81 9.39
CA LEU A 150 -0.25 -13.49 10.79
C LEU A 150 -1.38 -13.81 11.77
N MET A 151 -2.65 -13.68 11.37
CA MET A 151 -3.78 -14.12 12.21
C MET A 151 -3.71 -15.62 12.53
N MET A 152 -3.14 -16.43 11.64
CA MET A 152 -2.98 -17.87 11.84
C MET A 152 -1.66 -18.23 12.53
N ASN A 153 -0.61 -17.43 12.32
CA ASN A 153 0.74 -17.66 12.84
C ASN A 153 1.32 -16.37 13.46
N PRO A 154 0.81 -15.93 14.63
CA PRO A 154 1.16 -14.63 15.21
C PRO A 154 2.62 -14.52 15.64
N ASP A 155 3.27 -15.63 15.97
CA ASP A 155 4.65 -15.65 16.46
C ASP A 155 5.69 -15.76 15.32
N SER A 156 5.25 -15.69 14.06
CA SER A 156 6.12 -15.83 12.91
C SER A 156 6.96 -14.58 12.65
N VAL A 157 8.22 -14.62 13.09
CA VAL A 157 9.22 -13.56 12.84
C VAL A 157 9.34 -13.23 11.35
N GLY A 158 9.25 -14.24 10.47
CA GLY A 158 9.34 -14.05 9.02
C GLY A 158 8.18 -13.21 8.45
N LEU A 159 6.95 -13.47 8.90
CA LEU A 159 5.78 -12.71 8.47
C LEU A 159 5.79 -11.28 9.00
N TRP A 160 6.21 -11.08 10.26
CA TRP A 160 6.39 -9.74 10.80
C TRP A 160 7.45 -8.93 10.07
N ASN A 161 8.57 -9.57 9.68
CA ASN A 161 9.58 -8.93 8.85
C ASN A 161 9.01 -8.51 7.49
N GLN A 162 8.28 -9.42 6.82
CA GLN A 162 7.64 -9.14 5.53
C GLN A 162 6.65 -7.97 5.63
N ARG A 163 5.85 -7.92 6.71
CA ARG A 163 4.93 -6.83 6.98
C ARG A 163 5.64 -5.48 7.10
N VAL A 164 6.76 -5.44 7.84
CA VAL A 164 7.59 -4.24 8.00
C VAL A 164 8.16 -3.76 6.66
N VAL A 165 8.61 -4.68 5.80
CA VAL A 165 9.10 -4.36 4.45
C VAL A 165 8.00 -3.71 3.61
N LEU A 166 6.82 -4.33 3.55
CA LEU A 166 5.69 -3.81 2.77
C LEU A 166 5.21 -2.44 3.26
N LEU A 167 5.10 -2.26 4.59
CA LEU A 167 4.76 -0.96 5.17
C LEU A 167 5.83 0.10 4.93
N THR A 168 7.10 -0.31 4.88
CA THR A 168 8.20 0.60 4.52
C THR A 168 8.03 1.08 3.08
N ASP A 169 7.78 0.18 2.13
CA ASP A 169 7.59 0.52 0.73
C ASP A 169 6.35 1.40 0.52
N LEU A 170 5.24 1.08 1.18
CA LEU A 170 4.03 1.91 1.16
C LEU A 170 4.33 3.31 1.70
N SER A 171 5.06 3.41 2.82
CA SER A 171 5.42 4.70 3.40
C SER A 171 6.32 5.55 2.50
N ARG A 172 7.27 4.92 1.78
CA ARG A 172 8.14 5.60 0.80
C ARG A 172 7.36 6.12 -0.40
N LEU A 173 6.39 5.34 -0.88
CA LEU A 173 5.52 5.73 -1.97
C LEU A 173 4.72 7.01 -1.61
N TYR A 174 4.16 7.08 -0.40
CA TYR A 174 3.51 8.29 0.10
C TYR A 174 4.47 9.46 0.31
N GLU A 175 5.65 9.23 0.91
CA GLU A 175 6.65 10.29 1.12
C GLU A 175 7.10 10.91 -0.21
N ASN A 176 7.34 10.09 -1.23
CA ASN A 176 7.71 10.53 -2.57
C ASN A 176 6.60 11.35 -3.24
N ARG A 177 5.34 11.04 -2.94
CA ARG A 177 4.19 11.82 -3.42
C ARG A 177 4.14 13.19 -2.75
N LEU A 178 4.19 13.22 -1.42
CA LEU A 178 4.20 14.46 -0.64
C LEU A 178 5.33 15.40 -1.07
N ARG A 179 6.53 14.85 -1.29
CA ARG A 179 7.69 15.62 -1.77
C ARG A 179 7.47 16.21 -3.16
N ARG A 180 6.79 15.49 -4.06
CA ARG A 180 6.44 16.00 -5.40
C ARG A 180 5.42 17.14 -5.29
N ASP A 181 4.41 16.98 -4.45
CA ASP A 181 3.36 17.99 -4.24
C ASP A 181 3.94 19.28 -3.66
N TYR A 182 4.82 19.18 -2.66
CA TYR A 182 5.53 20.36 -2.13
C TYR A 182 6.36 21.08 -3.19
N ARG A 183 7.05 20.35 -4.07
CA ARG A 183 7.83 20.97 -5.16
C ARG A 183 6.93 21.66 -6.18
N GLN A 184 5.77 21.08 -6.50
CA GLN A 184 4.80 21.70 -7.39
C GLN A 184 4.25 23.00 -6.78
N MET A 185 3.89 22.98 -5.50
CA MET A 185 3.41 24.18 -4.79
C MET A 185 4.48 25.28 -4.71
N ALA A 186 5.75 24.91 -4.49
CA ALA A 186 6.86 25.87 -4.44
C ALA A 186 7.24 26.48 -5.80
N SER A 187 6.73 25.92 -6.91
CA SER A 187 7.00 26.41 -8.27
C SER A 187 5.94 27.39 -8.82
N LEU A 188 4.87 27.63 -8.05
CA LEU A 188 3.80 28.59 -8.35
C LEU A 188 4.13 29.97 -7.76
#